data_AF-A0A972Z9H4-F1
#
_entry.id   AF-A0A972Z9H4-F1
#
_cell.length_a   1.000
_cell.length_b   1.000
_cell.length_c   1.000
_cell.angle_alpha   90.00
_cell.angle_beta   90.00
_cell.angle_gamma   90.00
#
_symmetry.space_group_name_H-M   'P 1'
#
loop_
_entity.id
_entity.type
_entity.pdbx_description
1 polymer ?
#
loop_
_entity_poly.entity_id
_entity_poly.type
_entity_poly.pdbx_seq_one_letter_code
_entity_poly.pdbx_strand_id
1 'polypeptide(L)'
;MKEQYILCPHCKKEIPLTEAISHQIRGQLQQEFEAELKKREGQFEEKARALVVREKQLEENKKSLDRRVAEQLRKERGKIEGEVRKQIAEESELKTKDLMEQIRQKDKKLQESREAELALRKERRELEESKQAFELEMARKLDEEREKIRDAAARTIADEHRLKDLEKEKQISDLRKQIEELRRKAEQGSQQMQGEVLE
;
A
#
# COMPACT_ATOMS: atom_id res chain seq x y z
N MET A 1 -9.69 81.67 -90.57
CA MET A 1 -11.09 81.20 -90.61
C MET A 1 -11.98 82.40 -90.32
N LYS A 2 -13.03 82.65 -91.12
CA LYS A 2 -13.92 83.82 -90.96
C LYS A 2 -14.86 83.58 -89.78
N GLU A 3 -14.74 84.35 -88.71
CA GLU A 3 -15.71 84.36 -87.62
C GLU A 3 -17.00 85.02 -88.14
N GLN A 4 -18.10 84.25 -88.12
CA GLN A 4 -19.42 84.74 -88.51
C GLN A 4 -20.13 85.28 -87.26
N TYR A 5 -20.72 86.46 -87.36
CA TYR A 5 -21.38 87.16 -86.25
C TYR A 5 -22.87 87.31 -86.54
N ILE A 6 -23.71 87.09 -85.51
CA ILE A 6 -25.15 87.36 -85.55
C ILE A 6 -25.46 88.54 -84.63
N LEU A 7 -26.30 89.47 -85.09
CA LEU A 7 -26.78 90.60 -84.29
C LEU A 7 -27.93 90.17 -83.38
N CYS A 8 -27.81 90.41 -82.07
CA CYS A 8 -28.87 90.08 -81.13
C CYS A 8 -30.10 90.99 -81.31
N PRO A 9 -31.31 90.44 -81.54
CA PRO A 9 -32.52 91.25 -81.76
C PRO A 9 -33.00 92.02 -80.51
N HIS A 10 -32.46 91.72 -79.32
CA HIS A 10 -32.89 92.34 -78.06
C HIS A 10 -31.96 93.46 -77.55
N CYS A 11 -30.67 93.44 -77.92
CA CYS A 11 -29.67 94.41 -77.43
C CYS A 11 -28.67 94.89 -78.49
N LYS A 12 -28.84 94.50 -79.78
CA LYS A 12 -28.02 94.90 -80.95
C LYS A 12 -26.52 94.63 -80.84
N LYS A 13 -26.09 93.76 -79.92
CA LYS A 13 -24.68 93.36 -79.76
C LYS A 13 -24.31 92.27 -80.78
N GLU A 14 -23.08 92.32 -81.29
CA GLU A 14 -22.52 91.32 -82.20
C GLU A 14 -22.10 90.08 -81.39
N ILE A 15 -22.69 88.92 -81.69
CA ILE A 15 -22.39 87.65 -81.01
C ILE A 15 -21.71 86.73 -82.02
N PRO A 16 -20.49 86.23 -81.76
CA PRO A 16 -19.85 85.25 -82.62
C PRO A 16 -20.69 83.96 -82.63
N LEU A 17 -20.97 83.42 -83.82
CA LEU A 17 -21.83 82.24 -84.03
C LEU A 17 -21.36 81.02 -83.21
N THR A 18 -20.05 80.90 -82.99
CA THR A 18 -19.42 79.90 -82.13
C THR A 18 -19.88 79.98 -80.68
N GLU A 19 -20.15 81.17 -80.14
CA GLU A 19 -20.56 81.38 -78.76
C GLU A 19 -22.03 81.03 -78.53
N ALA A 20 -22.91 81.35 -79.49
CA ALA A 20 -24.33 80.99 -79.45
C ALA A 20 -24.54 79.47 -79.49
N ILE A 21 -23.83 78.76 -80.39
CA ILE A 21 -23.85 77.30 -80.47
C ILE A 21 -23.22 76.69 -79.20
N SER A 22 -22.11 77.25 -78.71
CA SER A 22 -21.46 76.78 -77.47
C SER A 22 -22.33 76.98 -76.22
N HIS A 23 -23.23 77.97 -76.19
CA HIS A 23 -24.18 78.15 -75.08
C HIS A 23 -25.28 77.09 -75.09
N GLN A 24 -25.81 76.73 -76.27
CA GLN A 24 -26.79 75.65 -76.41
C GLN A 24 -26.20 74.28 -76.07
N ILE A 25 -24.98 73.98 -76.55
CA ILE A 25 -24.26 72.74 -76.23
C ILE A 25 -23.95 72.66 -74.73
N ARG A 26 -23.47 73.75 -74.10
CA ARG A 26 -23.22 73.78 -72.64
C ARG A 26 -24.50 73.57 -71.83
N GLY A 27 -25.62 74.15 -72.24
CA GLY A 27 -26.91 73.96 -71.55
C GLY A 27 -27.42 72.51 -71.63
N GLN A 28 -27.36 71.88 -72.80
CA GLN A 28 -27.72 70.47 -72.96
C GLN A 28 -26.78 69.56 -72.15
N LEU A 29 -25.48 69.82 -72.22
CA LEU A 29 -24.47 69.07 -71.49
C LEU A 29 -24.64 69.21 -69.97
N GLN A 30 -24.97 70.40 -69.46
CA GLN A 30 -25.29 70.63 -68.05
C GLN A 30 -26.52 69.82 -67.62
N GLN A 31 -27.59 69.82 -68.41
CA GLN A 31 -28.80 69.04 -68.10
C GLN A 31 -28.54 67.53 -68.09
N GLU A 32 -27.75 67.02 -69.04
CA GLU A 32 -27.34 65.61 -69.08
C GLU A 32 -26.49 65.24 -67.86
N PHE A 33 -25.51 66.08 -67.49
CA PHE A 33 -24.69 65.87 -66.30
C PHE A 33 -25.53 65.93 -65.00
N GLU A 34 -26.43 66.89 -64.87
CA GLU A 34 -27.34 66.98 -63.72
C GLU A 34 -28.26 65.75 -63.62
N ALA A 35 -28.76 65.26 -64.75
CA ALA A 35 -29.58 64.04 -64.79
C ALA A 35 -28.76 62.79 -64.42
N GLU A 36 -27.51 62.69 -64.89
CA GLU A 36 -26.63 61.57 -64.54
C GLU A 36 -26.21 61.60 -63.06
N LEU A 37 -25.91 62.78 -62.51
CA LEU A 37 -25.63 62.96 -61.09
C LEU A 37 -26.82 62.53 -60.22
N LYS A 38 -28.03 62.98 -60.55
CA LYS A 38 -29.26 62.55 -59.84
C LYS A 38 -29.48 61.04 -59.90
N LYS A 39 -29.22 60.42 -61.06
CA LYS A 39 -29.30 58.95 -61.19
C LYS A 39 -28.26 58.25 -60.32
N ARG A 40 -27.01 58.74 -60.30
CA ARG A 40 -25.94 58.17 -59.47
C ARG A 40 -26.23 58.36 -57.97
N GLU A 41 -26.66 59.54 -57.56
CA GLU A 41 -27.09 59.83 -56.18
C GLU A 41 -28.21 58.88 -55.73
N GLY A 42 -29.23 58.69 -56.57
CA GLY A 42 -30.30 57.71 -56.30
C GLY A 42 -29.78 56.28 -56.15
N GLN A 43 -28.88 55.84 -57.02
CA GLN A 43 -28.25 54.50 -56.91
C GLN A 43 -27.40 54.35 -55.64
N PHE A 44 -26.70 55.40 -55.21
CA PHE A 44 -25.93 55.38 -53.97
C PHE A 44 -26.84 55.35 -52.75
N GLU A 45 -27.95 56.11 -52.75
CA GLU A 45 -28.95 56.05 -51.69
C GLU A 45 -29.60 54.66 -51.57
N GLU A 46 -29.98 54.04 -52.69
CA GLU A 46 -30.55 52.69 -52.70
C GLU A 46 -29.55 51.67 -52.15
N LYS A 47 -28.29 51.73 -52.58
CA LYS A 47 -27.22 50.86 -52.06
C LYS A 47 -26.97 51.10 -50.57
N ALA A 48 -26.94 52.35 -50.11
CA ALA A 48 -26.76 52.68 -48.71
C ALA A 48 -27.91 52.12 -47.85
N ARG A 49 -29.16 52.29 -48.30
CA ARG A 49 -30.33 51.70 -47.65
C ARG A 49 -30.25 50.16 -47.62
N ALA A 50 -29.85 49.53 -48.71
CA ALA A 50 -29.69 48.07 -48.79
C ALA A 50 -28.58 47.55 -47.84
N LEU A 51 -27.46 48.28 -47.70
CA LEU A 51 -26.39 47.92 -46.77
C LEU A 51 -26.86 48.00 -45.31
N VAL A 52 -27.59 49.06 -44.93
CA VAL A 52 -28.13 49.19 -43.57
C VAL A 52 -29.10 48.05 -43.23
N VAL A 53 -29.96 47.65 -44.18
CA VAL A 53 -30.86 46.49 -43.99
C VAL A 53 -30.05 45.20 -43.82
N ARG A 54 -29.03 45.01 -44.66
CA ARG A 54 -28.17 43.83 -44.58
C ARG A 54 -27.38 43.75 -43.29
N GLU A 55 -26.87 44.87 -42.78
CA GLU A 55 -26.20 44.94 -41.48
C GLU A 55 -27.12 44.55 -40.34
N LYS A 56 -28.36 45.05 -40.33
CA LYS A 56 -29.38 44.66 -39.33
C LYS A 56 -29.69 43.16 -39.39
N GLN A 57 -29.87 42.61 -40.58
CA GLN A 57 -30.09 41.17 -40.77
C GLN A 57 -28.90 40.33 -40.29
N LEU A 58 -27.67 40.76 -40.59
CA LEU A 58 -26.47 40.08 -40.11
C LEU A 58 -26.37 40.11 -38.59
N GLU A 59 -26.73 41.22 -37.96
CA GLU A 59 -26.71 41.37 -36.51
C GLU A 59 -27.77 40.49 -35.83
N GLU A 60 -28.98 40.41 -36.39
CA GLU A 60 -30.03 39.50 -35.93
C GLU A 60 -29.62 38.03 -36.10
N ASN A 61 -29.04 37.70 -37.25
CA ASN A 61 -28.55 36.35 -37.53
C ASN A 61 -27.43 35.94 -36.57
N LYS A 62 -26.46 36.83 -36.30
CA LYS A 62 -25.40 36.61 -35.30
C LYS A 62 -25.99 36.33 -33.93
N LYS A 63 -26.90 37.19 -33.44
CA LYS A 63 -27.57 36.98 -32.14
C LYS A 63 -28.34 35.66 -32.08
N SER A 64 -28.99 35.26 -33.17
CA SER A 64 -29.71 33.98 -33.24
C SER A 64 -28.75 32.78 -33.21
N LEU A 65 -27.61 32.89 -33.91
CA LEU A 65 -26.58 31.88 -33.97
C LEU A 65 -25.91 31.72 -32.61
N ASP A 66 -25.52 32.83 -31.97
CA ASP A 66 -24.92 32.84 -30.63
C ASP A 66 -25.83 32.17 -29.60
N ARG A 67 -27.15 32.41 -29.68
CA ARG A 67 -28.14 31.73 -28.81
C ARG A 67 -28.16 30.22 -29.05
N ARG A 68 -28.18 29.78 -30.31
CA ARG A 68 -28.17 28.35 -30.65
C ARG A 68 -26.90 27.66 -30.20
N VAL A 69 -25.74 28.29 -30.44
CA VAL A 69 -24.43 27.78 -30.01
C VAL A 69 -24.37 27.70 -28.49
N ALA A 70 -24.81 28.74 -27.78
CA ALA A 70 -24.85 28.73 -26.31
C ALA A 70 -25.76 27.61 -25.76
N GLU A 71 -26.91 27.35 -26.39
CA GLU A 71 -27.81 26.27 -25.98
C GLU A 71 -27.19 24.89 -26.25
N GLN A 72 -26.58 24.68 -27.41
CA GLN A 72 -25.88 23.43 -27.74
C GLN A 72 -24.71 23.18 -26.79
N LEU A 73 -23.88 24.19 -26.54
CA LEU A 73 -22.76 24.09 -25.59
C LEU A 73 -23.25 23.78 -24.17
N ARG A 74 -24.38 24.34 -23.73
CA ARG A 74 -24.97 23.99 -22.42
C ARG A 74 -25.42 22.54 -22.37
N LYS A 75 -26.07 22.04 -23.43
CA LYS A 75 -26.52 20.64 -23.51
C LYS A 75 -25.33 19.68 -23.53
N GLU A 76 -24.30 19.98 -24.31
CA GLU A 76 -23.08 19.15 -24.38
C GLU A 76 -22.31 19.18 -23.07
N ARG A 77 -22.12 20.35 -22.46
CA ARG A 77 -21.51 20.46 -21.12
C ARG A 77 -22.28 19.64 -20.09
N GLY A 78 -23.61 19.72 -20.08
CA GLY A 78 -24.43 18.92 -19.17
C GLY A 78 -24.30 17.41 -19.39
N LYS A 79 -24.17 16.96 -20.65
CA LYS A 79 -23.91 15.55 -20.97
C LYS A 79 -22.53 15.11 -20.50
N ILE A 80 -21.49 15.87 -20.81
CA ILE A 80 -20.10 15.59 -20.41
C ILE A 80 -20.00 15.56 -18.88
N GLU A 81 -20.56 16.55 -18.18
CA GLU A 81 -20.58 16.57 -16.72
C GLU A 81 -21.32 15.36 -16.13
N GLY A 82 -22.44 14.95 -16.75
CA GLY A 82 -23.19 13.77 -16.35
C GLY A 82 -22.39 12.47 -16.54
N GLU A 83 -21.73 12.31 -17.69
CA GLU A 83 -20.88 11.16 -18.00
C GLU A 83 -19.66 11.09 -17.09
N VAL A 84 -18.96 12.20 -16.89
CA VAL A 84 -17.80 12.29 -15.97
C VAL A 84 -18.23 11.97 -14.55
N ARG A 85 -19.38 12.49 -14.08
CA ARG A 85 -19.90 12.15 -12.74
C ARG A 85 -20.20 10.66 -12.60
N LYS A 86 -20.78 10.02 -13.63
CA LYS A 86 -21.04 8.58 -13.61
C LYS A 86 -19.75 7.78 -13.59
N GLN A 87 -18.79 8.11 -14.44
CA GLN A 87 -17.48 7.45 -14.46
C GLN A 87 -16.74 7.58 -13.13
N ILE A 88 -16.72 8.78 -12.53
CA ILE A 88 -16.14 9.00 -11.21
C ILE A 88 -16.86 8.18 -10.15
N ALA A 89 -18.20 8.14 -10.18
CA ALA A 89 -18.98 7.35 -9.23
C ALA A 89 -18.66 5.85 -9.35
N GLU A 90 -18.68 5.30 -10.57
CA GLU A 90 -18.34 3.90 -10.86
C GLU A 90 -16.90 3.55 -10.43
N GLU A 91 -15.93 4.39 -10.79
CA GLU A 91 -14.52 4.21 -10.41
C GLU A 91 -14.34 4.28 -8.89
N SER A 92 -15.02 5.23 -8.23
CA SER A 92 -14.97 5.36 -6.77
C SER A 92 -15.63 4.18 -6.06
N GLU A 93 -16.73 3.64 -6.60
CA GLU A 93 -17.41 2.47 -6.04
C GLU A 93 -16.53 1.22 -6.15
N LEU A 94 -15.90 1.01 -7.31
CA LEU A 94 -14.96 -0.08 -7.53
C LEU A 94 -13.76 0.00 -6.57
N LYS A 95 -13.13 1.18 -6.46
CA LYS A 95 -12.03 1.42 -5.52
C LYS A 95 -12.44 1.18 -4.08
N THR A 96 -13.65 1.63 -3.70
CA THR A 96 -14.17 1.45 -2.35
C THR A 96 -14.40 -0.02 -2.04
N LYS A 97 -15.00 -0.78 -2.96
CA LYS A 97 -15.21 -2.23 -2.81
C LYS A 97 -13.88 -2.99 -2.69
N ASP A 98 -12.91 -2.68 -3.54
CA ASP A 98 -11.58 -3.30 -3.48
C ASP A 98 -10.88 -3.00 -2.14
N LEU A 99 -10.88 -1.74 -1.70
CA LEU A 99 -10.30 -1.35 -0.40
C LEU A 99 -11.01 -2.04 0.78
N MET A 100 -12.34 -2.16 0.74
CA MET A 100 -13.10 -2.88 1.78
C MET A 100 -12.73 -4.36 1.83
N GLU A 101 -12.57 -5.01 0.67
CA GLU A 101 -12.15 -6.41 0.61
C GLU A 101 -10.71 -6.59 1.10
N GLN A 102 -9.79 -5.70 0.75
CA GLN A 102 -8.42 -5.71 1.27
C GLN A 102 -8.38 -5.54 2.80
N ILE A 103 -9.19 -4.64 3.35
CA ILE A 103 -9.31 -4.46 4.81
C ILE A 103 -9.82 -5.75 5.44
N ARG A 104 -10.89 -6.33 4.91
CA ARG A 104 -11.47 -7.58 5.42
C ARG A 104 -10.48 -8.74 5.42
N GLN A 105 -9.70 -8.87 4.35
CA GLN A 105 -8.65 -9.89 4.26
C GLN A 105 -7.52 -9.64 5.26
N LYS A 106 -7.10 -8.39 5.45
CA LYS A 106 -6.08 -8.03 6.45
C LYS A 106 -6.56 -8.26 7.87
N ASP A 107 -7.82 -7.93 8.18
CA ASP A 107 -8.42 -8.16 9.49
C ASP A 107 -8.50 -9.66 9.81
N LYS A 108 -8.89 -10.49 8.82
CA LYS A 108 -8.89 -11.94 8.98
C LYS A 108 -7.49 -12.49 9.26
N LYS A 109 -6.49 -12.08 8.46
CA LYS A 109 -5.09 -12.48 8.68
C LYS A 109 -4.57 -12.01 10.04
N LEU A 110 -4.95 -10.83 10.48
CA LEU A 110 -4.56 -10.30 11.78
C LEU A 110 -5.19 -11.10 12.93
N GLN A 111 -6.45 -11.51 12.80
CA GLN A 111 -7.10 -12.40 13.78
C GLN A 111 -6.40 -13.76 13.83
N GLU A 112 -6.20 -14.41 12.68
CA GLU A 112 -5.49 -15.70 12.58
C GLU A 112 -4.08 -15.62 13.20
N SER A 113 -3.34 -14.53 12.95
CA SER A 113 -2.02 -14.30 13.54
C SER A 113 -2.08 -14.13 15.06
N ARG A 114 -3.11 -13.44 15.59
CA ARG A 114 -3.28 -13.27 17.05
C ARG A 114 -3.64 -14.58 17.74
N GLU A 115 -4.50 -15.38 17.12
CA GLU A 115 -4.86 -16.71 17.62
C GLU A 115 -3.66 -17.65 17.62
N ALA A 116 -2.88 -17.66 16.54
CA ALA A 116 -1.63 -18.42 16.46
C ALA A 116 -0.61 -17.97 17.53
N GLU A 117 -0.44 -16.66 17.75
CA GLU A 117 0.44 -16.15 18.79
C GLU A 117 -0.02 -16.61 20.19
N LEU A 118 -1.31 -16.57 20.46
CA LEU A 118 -1.88 -16.99 21.74
C LEU A 118 -1.72 -18.50 21.95
N ALA A 119 -1.90 -19.31 20.90
CA ALA A 119 -1.67 -20.76 20.92
C ALA A 119 -0.19 -21.07 21.22
N LEU A 120 0.74 -20.45 20.49
CA LEU A 120 2.18 -20.63 20.72
C LEU A 120 2.61 -20.22 22.13
N ARG A 121 2.03 -19.16 22.69
CA ARG A 121 2.29 -18.76 24.08
C ARG A 121 1.78 -19.77 25.10
N LYS A 122 0.65 -20.43 24.84
CA LYS A 122 0.14 -21.51 25.70
C LYS A 122 1.03 -22.75 25.61
N GLU A 123 1.32 -23.22 24.40
CA GLU A 123 2.21 -24.35 24.17
C GLU A 123 3.58 -24.14 24.81
N ARG A 124 4.13 -22.91 24.72
CA ARG A 124 5.39 -22.58 25.38
C ARG A 124 5.31 -22.72 26.91
N ARG A 125 4.23 -22.26 27.54
CA ARG A 125 4.03 -22.39 28.99
C ARG A 125 3.90 -23.86 29.39
N GLU A 126 3.08 -24.62 28.68
CA GLU A 126 2.89 -26.06 28.93
C GLU A 126 4.21 -26.84 28.78
N LEU A 127 4.99 -26.52 27.75
CA LEU A 127 6.31 -27.13 27.55
C LEU A 127 7.29 -26.78 28.68
N GLU A 128 7.26 -25.54 29.16
CA GLU A 128 8.12 -25.08 30.25
C GLU A 128 7.74 -25.73 31.59
N GLU A 129 6.45 -25.83 31.89
CA GLU A 129 5.92 -26.56 33.05
C GLU A 129 6.26 -28.06 32.96
N SER A 130 6.08 -28.68 31.79
CA SER A 130 6.43 -30.09 31.56
C SER A 130 7.92 -30.35 31.72
N LYS A 131 8.79 -29.43 31.27
CA LYS A 131 10.24 -29.54 31.47
C LYS A 131 10.61 -29.49 32.95
N GLN A 132 10.06 -28.52 33.70
CA GLN A 132 10.32 -28.41 35.13
C GLN A 132 9.82 -29.65 35.89
N ALA A 133 8.63 -30.16 35.55
CA ALA A 133 8.09 -31.39 36.13
C ALA A 133 8.98 -32.60 35.83
N PHE A 134 9.46 -32.73 34.59
CA PHE A 134 10.35 -33.81 34.17
C PHE A 134 11.71 -33.73 34.88
N GLU A 135 12.30 -32.54 34.98
CA GLU A 135 13.54 -32.32 35.73
C GLU A 135 13.40 -32.70 37.20
N LEU A 136 12.28 -32.33 37.83
CA LEU A 136 11.99 -32.68 39.22
C LEU A 136 11.80 -34.19 39.41
N GLU A 137 11.05 -34.84 38.52
CA GLU A 137 10.87 -36.29 38.55
C GLU A 137 12.20 -37.02 38.38
N MET A 138 13.06 -36.52 37.48
CA MET A 138 14.37 -37.12 37.26
C MET A 138 15.31 -36.93 38.45
N ALA A 139 15.30 -35.75 39.08
CA ALA A 139 16.03 -35.53 40.32
C ALA A 139 15.59 -36.50 41.42
N ARG A 140 14.27 -36.68 41.62
CA ARG A 140 13.73 -37.63 42.60
C ARG A 140 14.15 -39.07 42.32
N LYS A 141 14.06 -39.52 41.07
CA LYS A 141 14.52 -40.86 40.68
C LYS A 141 16.03 -41.05 40.90
N LEU A 142 16.84 -40.03 40.59
CA LEU A 142 18.28 -40.08 40.85
C LEU A 142 18.59 -40.16 42.34
N ASP A 143 17.86 -39.42 43.19
CA ASP A 143 18.03 -39.48 44.64
C ASP A 143 17.60 -40.84 45.19
N GLU A 144 16.50 -41.42 44.72
CA GLU A 144 16.07 -42.77 45.07
C GLU A 144 17.12 -43.84 44.67
N GLU A 145 17.65 -43.77 43.46
CA GLU A 145 18.70 -44.69 43.00
C GLU A 145 20.01 -44.49 43.78
N ARG A 146 20.37 -43.24 44.14
CA ARG A 146 21.52 -42.95 45.00
C ARG A 146 21.38 -43.57 46.38
N GLU A 147 20.19 -43.48 47.00
CA GLU A 147 19.92 -44.13 48.28
C GLU A 147 20.01 -45.65 48.17
N LYS A 148 19.44 -46.28 47.13
CA LYS A 148 19.60 -47.72 46.88
C LYS A 148 21.07 -48.13 46.74
N ILE A 149 21.86 -47.35 46.02
CA ILE A 149 23.31 -47.60 45.86
C ILE A 149 24.03 -47.48 47.21
N ARG A 150 23.71 -46.47 48.02
CA ARG A 150 24.27 -46.30 49.37
C ARG A 150 23.93 -47.48 50.27
N ASP A 151 22.67 -47.90 50.30
CA ASP A 151 22.21 -49.05 51.09
C ASP A 151 22.89 -50.35 50.64
N ALA A 152 22.98 -50.57 49.32
CA ALA A 152 23.66 -51.74 48.77
C ALA A 152 25.15 -51.73 49.16
N ALA A 153 25.84 -50.60 49.00
CA ALA A 153 27.24 -50.46 49.39
C ALA A 153 27.45 -50.68 50.90
N ALA A 154 26.58 -50.12 51.74
CA ALA A 154 26.63 -50.33 53.19
C ALA A 154 26.44 -51.80 53.57
N ARG A 155 25.50 -52.50 52.92
CA ARG A 155 25.30 -53.95 53.11
C ARG A 155 26.52 -54.75 52.68
N THR A 156 27.08 -54.48 51.49
CA THR A 156 28.28 -55.17 51.01
C THR A 156 29.45 -54.98 51.96
N ILE A 157 29.68 -53.76 52.46
CA ILE A 157 30.73 -53.47 53.45
C ILE A 157 30.47 -54.24 54.75
N ALA A 158 29.24 -54.24 55.27
CA ALA A 158 28.87 -54.97 56.48
C ALA A 158 29.08 -56.49 56.33
N ASP A 159 28.70 -57.05 55.19
CA ASP A 159 28.90 -58.47 54.87
C ASP A 159 30.39 -58.81 54.75
N GLU A 160 31.21 -57.96 54.11
CA GLU A 160 32.66 -58.12 54.05
C GLU A 160 33.31 -58.08 55.44
N HIS A 161 32.89 -57.13 56.29
CA HIS A 161 33.38 -57.06 57.67
C HIS A 161 32.99 -58.29 58.47
N ARG A 162 31.74 -58.73 58.35
CA ARG A 162 31.25 -59.95 59.01
C ARG A 162 32.04 -61.19 58.58
N LEU A 163 32.35 -61.33 57.29
CA LEU A 163 33.19 -62.43 56.80
C LEU A 163 34.60 -62.36 57.38
N LYS A 164 35.23 -61.18 57.40
CA LYS A 164 36.55 -60.97 58.02
C LYS A 164 36.54 -61.28 59.53
N ASP A 165 35.47 -60.95 60.24
CA ASP A 165 35.35 -61.24 61.66
C ASP A 165 35.17 -62.74 61.90
N LEU A 166 34.37 -63.45 61.09
CA LEU A 166 34.25 -64.91 61.14
C LEU A 166 35.59 -65.61 60.84
N GLU A 167 36.36 -65.11 59.86
CA GLU A 167 37.70 -65.60 59.58
C GLU A 167 38.64 -65.42 60.77
N LYS A 168 38.63 -64.24 61.40
CA LYS A 168 39.43 -63.95 62.60
C LYS A 168 38.99 -64.80 63.80
N GLU A 169 37.69 -64.99 64.03
CA GLU A 169 37.17 -65.86 65.09
C GLU A 169 37.62 -67.30 64.91
N LYS A 170 37.60 -67.81 63.68
CA LYS A 170 38.12 -69.14 63.36
C LYS A 170 39.62 -69.23 63.65
N GLN A 171 40.41 -68.24 63.21
CA GLN A 171 41.84 -68.17 63.53
C GLN A 171 42.09 -68.14 65.05
N ILE A 172 41.33 -67.35 65.80
CA ILE A 172 41.42 -67.29 67.27
C ILE A 172 41.07 -68.63 67.90
N SER A 173 40.02 -69.29 67.43
CA SER A 173 39.63 -70.64 67.89
C SER A 173 40.75 -71.65 67.64
N ASP A 174 41.31 -71.67 66.44
CA ASP A 174 42.38 -72.60 66.07
C ASP A 174 43.66 -72.32 66.88
N LEU A 175 44.02 -71.05 67.09
CA LEU A 175 45.13 -70.65 67.97
C LEU A 175 44.87 -71.04 69.43
N ARG A 176 43.63 -70.89 69.94
CA ARG A 176 43.27 -71.33 71.31
C ARG A 176 43.43 -72.84 71.48
N LYS A 177 42.99 -73.64 70.50
CA LYS A 177 43.19 -75.10 70.50
C LYS A 177 44.67 -75.45 70.50
N GLN A 178 45.48 -74.79 69.67
CA GLN A 178 46.93 -74.98 69.67
C GLN A 178 47.58 -74.62 71.00
N ILE A 179 47.15 -73.53 71.66
CA ILE A 179 47.63 -73.16 73.00
C ILE A 179 47.25 -74.22 74.03
N GLU A 180 46.02 -74.76 74.01
CA GLU A 180 45.61 -75.85 74.91
C GLU A 180 46.42 -77.12 74.67
N GLU A 181 46.67 -77.50 73.41
CA GLU A 181 47.52 -78.64 73.08
C GLU A 181 48.97 -78.43 73.53
N LEU A 182 49.52 -77.23 73.33
CA LEU A 182 50.86 -76.87 73.81
C LEU A 182 50.93 -76.88 75.33
N ARG A 183 49.90 -76.37 76.03
CA ARG A 183 49.80 -76.47 77.50
C ARG A 183 49.78 -77.92 77.95
N ARG A 184 48.98 -78.77 77.31
CA ARG A 184 48.89 -80.21 77.63
C ARG A 184 50.22 -80.93 77.38
N LYS A 185 50.94 -80.59 76.31
CA LYS A 185 52.29 -81.11 76.04
C LYS A 185 53.32 -80.58 77.05
N ALA A 186 53.24 -79.31 77.45
CA ALA A 186 54.11 -78.75 78.49
C ALA A 186 53.85 -79.39 79.86
N GLU A 187 52.59 -79.66 80.21
CA GLU A 187 52.21 -80.41 81.41
C GLU A 187 52.71 -81.87 81.34
N GLN A 188 52.58 -82.55 80.20
CA GLN A 188 53.14 -83.89 80.00
C GLN A 188 54.68 -83.89 80.05
N GLY A 189 55.33 -82.90 79.44
CA GLY A 189 56.79 -82.73 79.53
C GLY A 189 57.25 -82.41 80.95
N SER A 190 56.48 -81.62 81.71
CA SER A 190 56.74 -81.36 83.12
C SER A 190 56.58 -82.62 83.99
N GLN A 191 55.68 -83.54 83.63
CA GLN A 191 55.58 -84.85 84.30
C GLN A 191 56.71 -85.81 83.90
N GLN A 192 57.19 -85.76 82.65
CA GLN A 192 58.36 -86.54 82.21
C GLN A 192 59.65 -86.04 82.87
N MET A 193 59.84 -84.72 82.96
CA MET A 193 61.02 -84.11 83.59
C MET A 193 61.04 -84.30 85.12
N GLN A 194 59.88 -84.47 85.77
CA GLN A 194 59.81 -84.92 87.17
C GLN A 194 60.14 -86.41 87.35
N GLY A 195 59.89 -87.25 86.33
CA GLY A 195 60.27 -88.66 86.33
C GLY A 195 61.78 -88.88 86.16
N GLU A 196 62.44 -88.09 85.31
CA GLU A 196 63.89 -88.18 85.06
C GLU A 196 64.77 -87.61 86.18
N VAL A 197 64.20 -86.84 87.13
CA VAL A 197 64.92 -86.32 88.31
C VAL A 197 64.78 -87.27 89.52
N LEU A 198 63.93 -88.29 89.42
CA LEU A 198 63.68 -89.32 90.44
C LEU A 198 64.36 -90.67 90.15
N GLU A 199 65.11 -90.77 89.04
CA GLU A 199 66.09 -91.84 88.77
C GLU A 199 67.53 -91.29 88.86
#